data_AF-A0A8H5ZQ46-F1
#
_entry.id   AF-A0A8H5ZQ46-F1
#
_cell.length_a   1.000
_cell.length_b   1.000
_cell.length_c   1.000
_cell.angle_alpha   90.00
_cell.angle_beta   90.00
_cell.angle_gamma   90.00
#
_symmetry.space_group_name_H-M   'P 1'
#
loop_
_entity.id
_entity.type
_entity.pdbx_description
1 polymer ?
#
loop_
_entity_poly.entity_id
_entity_poly.type
_entity_poly.pdbx_seq_one_letter_code
_entity_poly.pdbx_strand_id
1 'polypeptide(L)'
;MSLQYLDSPPKAADFTPLSEHQQQTPASFFGANPVLHAHYEAMTLSVAADQLQQDAAFSKFNSRREGEEDLVDGVDVWVSSEHVSPSPP
;
A
#
# COMPACT_ATOMS: atom_id res chain seq x y z
N MET A 1 -3.51 9.66 -9.74
CA MET A 1 -3.14 8.98 -8.48
C MET A 1 -3.35 9.98 -7.36
N SER A 2 -4.29 9.74 -6.45
CA SER A 2 -4.46 10.57 -5.25
C SER A 2 -3.59 9.97 -4.15
N LEU A 3 -2.57 10.70 -3.69
CA LEU A 3 -1.78 10.30 -2.53
C LEU A 3 -2.47 10.84 -1.26
N GLN A 4 -2.76 9.95 -0.32
CA GLN A 4 -3.36 10.30 0.97
C GLN A 4 -2.38 9.98 2.09
N TYR A 5 -2.25 10.90 3.03
CA TYR A 5 -1.44 10.71 4.22
C TYR A 5 -2.31 10.09 5.32
N LEU A 6 -1.84 8.98 5.88
CA LEU A 6 -2.43 8.34 7.04
C LEU A 6 -1.56 8.60 8.26
N ASP A 7 -2.17 8.99 9.39
CA ASP A 7 -1.45 9.25 10.64
C ASP A 7 -1.12 7.97 11.43
N SER A 8 -1.81 6.87 11.11
CA SER A 8 -1.59 5.56 11.72
C SER A 8 -1.41 4.50 10.63
N PRO A 9 -0.43 3.59 10.80
CA PRO A 9 -0.27 2.48 9.87
C PRO A 9 -1.52 1.57 9.90
N PRO A 10 -1.95 1.06 8.73
CA PRO A 10 -3.04 0.10 8.66
C PRO A 10 -2.71 -1.15 9.50
N LYS A 11 -3.70 -1.72 10.18
CA LYS A 11 -3.53 -2.95 10.95
C LYS A 11 -4.07 -4.12 10.14
N ALA A 12 -3.33 -5.23 10.09
CA ALA A 12 -3.80 -6.44 9.42
C ALA A 12 -5.17 -6.93 9.95
N ALA A 13 -5.51 -6.66 11.21
CA ALA A 13 -6.80 -6.99 11.80
C ALA A 13 -7.99 -6.22 11.20
N ASP A 14 -7.74 -5.09 10.55
CA ASP A 14 -8.78 -4.30 9.85
C ASP A 14 -9.10 -4.89 8.47
N PHE A 15 -8.31 -5.87 8.01
CA PHE A 15 -8.46 -6.50 6.69
C PHE A 15 -8.73 -7.99 6.79
N THR A 16 -9.49 -8.51 5.82
CA THR A 16 -9.66 -9.96 5.64
C THR A 16 -8.49 -10.48 4.79
N PRO A 17 -7.68 -11.46 5.25
CA PRO A 17 -6.63 -12.05 4.42
C PRO A 17 -7.22 -12.70 3.17
N LEU A 18 -6.55 -12.54 2.02
CA LEU A 18 -6.99 -13.15 0.76
C LEU A 18 -7.18 -14.67 0.90
N SER A 19 -6.31 -15.37 1.65
CA SER A 19 -6.45 -16.81 1.88
C SER A 19 -7.73 -17.18 2.62
N GLU A 20 -8.15 -16.37 3.60
CA GLU A 20 -9.39 -16.59 4.34
C GLU A 20 -10.61 -16.28 3.46
N HIS A 21 -10.52 -15.18 2.70
CA HIS A 21 -11.53 -14.79 1.71
C HIS A 21 -11.70 -15.82 0.57
N GLN A 22 -10.63 -16.48 0.15
CA GLN A 22 -10.65 -17.52 -0.90
C GLN A 22 -11.09 -18.89 -0.38
N GLN A 23 -10.92 -19.17 0.92
CA GLN A 23 -11.32 -20.43 1.54
C GLN A 23 -12.78 -20.44 1.99
N GLN A 24 -13.33 -19.27 2.35
CA GLN A 24 -14.76 -19.15 2.63
C GLN A 24 -15.55 -19.10 1.32
N THR A 25 -16.66 -19.82 1.25
CA THR A 25 -17.72 -19.61 0.24
C THR A 25 -18.68 -18.59 0.85
N PRO A 26 -18.53 -17.28 0.63
CA PRO A 26 -19.35 -16.31 1.32
C PRO A 26 -20.71 -16.28 0.63
N ALA A 27 -21.78 -16.29 1.42
CA ALA A 27 -23.14 -16.09 0.89
C ALA A 27 -23.34 -14.65 0.36
N SER A 28 -22.48 -13.70 0.75
CA SER A 28 -22.45 -12.32 0.27
C SER A 28 -21.04 -11.73 0.40
N PHE A 29 -20.60 -11.00 -0.62
CA PHE A 29 -19.37 -10.20 -0.62
C PHE A 29 -19.63 -8.73 -0.24
N PHE A 30 -20.90 -8.34 -0.05
CA PHE A 30 -21.28 -6.98 0.28
C PHE A 30 -21.26 -6.77 1.80
N GLY A 31 -20.39 -5.87 2.27
CA GLY A 31 -20.30 -5.43 3.67
C GLY A 31 -19.19 -6.08 4.50
N ALA A 32 -18.31 -6.88 3.89
CA ALA A 32 -17.14 -7.45 4.56
C ALA A 32 -15.97 -6.44 4.61
N ASN A 33 -15.07 -6.62 5.58
CA ASN A 33 -13.84 -5.85 5.68
C ASN A 33 -13.03 -5.94 4.37
N PRO A 34 -12.33 -4.86 3.97
CA PRO A 34 -11.50 -4.86 2.77
C PRO A 34 -10.52 -6.02 2.78
N VAL A 35 -10.26 -6.59 1.61
CA VAL A 35 -9.42 -7.77 1.46
C VAL A 35 -7.97 -7.32 1.34
N LEU A 36 -7.11 -7.88 2.20
CA LEU A 36 -5.66 -7.73 2.09
C LEU A 36 -5.14 -8.72 1.05
N HIS A 37 -4.71 -8.19 -0.09
CA HIS A 37 -4.14 -8.98 -1.19
C HIS A 37 -2.68 -9.33 -0.95
N ALA A 38 -1.89 -8.34 -0.54
CA ALA A 38 -0.48 -8.54 -0.24
C ALA A 38 -0.01 -7.55 0.84
N HIS A 39 0.87 -8.04 1.70
CA HIS A 39 1.60 -7.21 2.66
C HIS A 39 3.08 -7.56 2.54
N TYR A 40 3.89 -6.54 2.29
CA TYR A 40 5.33 -6.69 2.22
C TYR A 40 5.99 -5.73 3.21
N GLU A 41 6.78 -6.29 4.10
CA GLU A 41 7.46 -5.54 5.15
C GLU A 41 8.91 -5.24 4.74
N ALA A 42 9.43 -4.11 5.21
CA ALA A 42 10.83 -3.73 5.06
C ALA A 42 11.34 -3.78 3.59
N MET A 43 10.50 -3.39 2.64
CA MET A 43 10.89 -3.27 1.25
C MET A 43 11.75 -2.03 1.01
N THR A 44 12.60 -2.14 -0.02
CA THR A 44 13.31 -1.00 -0.61
C THR A 44 12.58 -0.59 -1.88
N LEU A 45 12.09 0.65 -1.94
CA LEU A 45 11.45 1.21 -3.13
C LEU A 45 12.49 1.97 -3.96
N SER A 46 12.59 1.70 -5.26
CA SER A 46 13.31 2.58 -6.19
C SER A 46 12.36 3.68 -6.68
N VAL A 47 12.77 4.93 -6.49
CA VAL A 47 12.04 6.12 -6.92
C VAL A 47 12.97 6.99 -7.77
N ALA A 48 12.46 7.49 -8.88
CA ALA A 48 13.20 8.46 -9.68
C ALA A 48 13.44 9.75 -8.87
N ALA A 49 14.64 10.32 -8.95
CA ALA A 49 15.01 11.48 -8.13
C ALA A 49 14.03 12.66 -8.26
N ASP A 50 13.49 12.88 -9.45
CA ASP A 50 12.49 13.92 -9.71
C ASP A 50 11.16 13.68 -8.99
N GLN A 51 10.76 12.43 -8.79
CA GLN A 51 9.53 12.07 -8.07
C GLN A 51 9.70 12.14 -6.56
N LEU A 52 10.89 11.80 -6.05
CA LEU A 52 11.19 11.87 -4.62
C LEU A 52 11.09 13.31 -4.09
N GLN A 53 11.54 14.30 -4.87
CA GLN A 53 11.46 15.71 -4.50
C GLN A 53 10.05 16.30 -4.61
N GLN A 54 9.19 15.70 -5.43
CA GLN A 54 7.83 16.20 -5.65
C GLN A 54 6.87 15.83 -4.53
N ASP A 55 7.13 14.74 -3.79
CA ASP A 55 6.20 14.25 -2.78
C ASP A 55 6.78 14.27 -1.36
N ALA A 56 6.15 15.07 -0.49
CA ALA A 56 6.55 15.20 0.91
C ALA A 56 6.41 13.88 1.70
N ALA A 57 5.69 12.89 1.17
CA ALA A 57 5.57 11.56 1.74
C ALA A 57 6.93 10.88 1.86
N PHE A 58 7.77 10.96 0.82
CA PHE A 58 9.07 10.31 0.79
C PHE A 58 10.09 10.98 1.72
N SER A 59 9.90 12.26 2.06
CA SER A 59 10.78 12.99 3.00
C SER A 59 10.78 12.43 4.42
N LYS A 60 9.75 11.64 4.79
CA LYS A 60 9.67 10.98 6.10
C LYS A 60 10.44 9.66 6.14
N PHE A 61 10.83 9.11 5.00
CA PHE A 61 11.52 7.83 4.91
C PHE A 61 13.03 8.03 4.77
N ASN A 62 13.81 6.98 5.07
CA ASN A 62 15.24 6.98 4.84
C ASN A 62 15.52 6.69 3.37
N SER A 63 15.81 7.73 2.59
CA SER A 63 16.24 7.60 1.20
C SER A 63 17.76 7.58 1.09
N ARG A 64 18.31 6.66 0.28
CA ARG A 64 19.70 6.62 -0.15
C ARG A 64 19.76 6.75 -1.66
N ARG A 65 20.63 7.62 -2.15
CA ARG A 65 20.94 7.71 -3.58
C ARG A 65 21.88 6.61 -4.02
N GLU A 66 21.49 5.85 -5.04
CA GLU A 66 22.35 4.88 -5.71
C GLU A 66 22.34 5.16 -7.22
N GLY A 67 23.40 5.82 -7.71
CA GLY A 67 23.47 6.23 -9.11
C GLY A 67 22.49 7.35 -9.45
N GLU A 68 21.59 7.08 -10.41
CA GLU A 68 20.54 8.01 -10.87
C GLU A 68 19.19 7.80 -10.15
N GLU A 69 19.09 6.77 -9.31
CA GLU A 69 17.86 6.41 -8.59
C GLU A 69 18.00 6.71 -7.09
N ASP A 70 16.88 7.07 -6.47
CA ASP A 70 16.78 7.22 -5.02
C ASP A 70 16.04 6.00 -4.44
N LEU A 71 16.72 5.24 -3.60
CA LEU A 71 16.18 4.07 -2.92
C LEU A 71 15.64 4.46 -1.56
N VAL A 72 14.41 4.05 -1.25
CA VAL A 72 13.75 4.30 0.02
C VAL A 72 13.68 3.00 0.80
N ASP A 73 14.44 2.90 1.89
CA ASP A 73 14.53 1.69 2.71
C ASP A 73 13.49 1.65 3.83
N GLY A 74 13.06 0.44 4.19
CA GLY A 74 12.19 0.20 5.35
C GLY A 74 10.74 0.59 5.09
N VAL A 75 10.26 0.38 3.86
CA VAL A 75 8.88 0.69 3.47
C VAL A 75 8.00 -0.55 3.60
N ASP A 76 6.88 -0.40 4.29
CA ASP A 76 5.85 -1.42 4.36
C ASP A 76 4.79 -1.14 3.29
N VAL A 77 4.56 -2.12 2.41
CA VAL A 77 3.64 -2.02 1.27
C VAL A 77 2.41 -2.86 1.54
N TRP A 78 1.26 -2.19 1.62
CA TRP A 78 -0.05 -2.81 1.82
C TRP A 78 -0.87 -2.71 0.54
N VAL A 79 -1.26 -3.85 -0.02
CA VAL A 79 -2.14 -3.94 -1.19
C VAL A 79 -3.50 -4.43 -0.72
N SER A 80 -4.48 -3.53 -0.65
CA SER A 80 -5.85 -3.82 -0.23
C SER A 80 -6.89 -3.36 -1.24
N SER A 81 -8.11 -3.88 -1.14
CA SER A 81 -9.24 -3.48 -1.98
C SER A 81 -10.01 -2.25 -1.46
N GLU A 82 -9.50 -1.58 -0.42
CA GLU A 82 -10.18 -0.47 0.26
C GLU A 82 -10.41 0.77 -0.63
N HIS A 83 -9.46 1.07 -1.52
CA HIS A 83 -9.47 2.27 -2.36
C HIS A 83 -9.63 1.97 -3.86
N VAL A 84 -10.33 0.88 -4.20
CA VAL A 84 -10.74 0.66 -5.60
C VAL A 84 -11.85 1.64 -5.94
N SER A 85 -11.50 2.76 -6.58
CA SER A 85 -12.50 3.65 -7.16
C SER A 85 -13.32 2.85 -8.18
N PRO A 86 -14.66 2.81 -8.08
CA PRO A 86 -15.47 2.19 -9.12
C PRO A 86 -15.19 2.94 -10.44
N SER A 87 -14.69 2.22 -11.45
CA SER A 87 -14.58 2.78 -12.79
C SER A 87 -15.98 3.23 -13.24
N PRO A 88 -16.15 4.46 -13.75
CA PRO A 88 -17.41 4.82 -14.37
C PRO A 88 -17.65 3.95 -15.62
N PRO A 89 -18.92 3.64 -15.93
CA PRO A 89 -19.32 2.86 -17.11
C PRO A 89 -19.12 3.62 -18.44
#